data_AF-A0A7W9BCL4-F1
#
_entry.id   AF-A0A7W9BCL4-F1
#
_cell.length_a   1.000
_cell.length_b   1.000
_cell.length_c   1.000
_cell.angle_alpha   90.00
_cell.angle_beta   90.00
_cell.angle_gamma   90.00
#
_symmetry.space_group_name_H-M   'P 1'
#
loop_
_entity.id
_entity.type
_entity.pdbx_description
1 polymer ?
#
loop_
_entity_poly.entity_id
_entity_poly.type
_entity_poly.pdbx_seq_one_letter_code
_entity_poly.pdbx_strand_id
1 'polypeptide(L)'
;MADCREIAAWAEATMPVVQPASPARVTKRLEHLDAMLPRRAQDDDAGELRTSGYLALLIGQPDEALAFMVREACRRFNWFPTAKQLLDILAEYRAPQSEQAVALLECQRFADQAFATWLGNVDDGQPIGDVPEQWCRIAVERGLVRRLSDGSYMSRALYHGPFKAWAPEPRVGSALLSAAEPMREAA
;
A
#
# COMPACT_ATOMS: atom_id res chain seq x y z
N MET A 1 7.23 12.04 11.15
CA MET A 1 7.22 10.64 11.61
C MET A 1 6.09 10.32 12.60
N ALA A 2 5.68 11.24 13.48
CA ALA A 2 4.56 11.00 14.41
C ALA A 2 3.23 10.69 13.68
N ASP A 3 2.96 11.43 12.60
CA ASP A 3 1.69 11.34 11.85
C ASP A 3 1.43 9.94 11.23
N CYS A 4 2.40 9.37 10.51
CA CYS A 4 2.22 8.03 9.92
C CYS A 4 2.08 6.90 10.96
N ARG A 5 2.70 7.04 12.14
CA ARG A 5 2.55 6.04 13.21
C ARG A 5 1.16 6.11 13.83
N GLU A 6 0.63 7.30 14.03
CA GLU A 6 -0.73 7.51 14.54
C GLU A 6 -1.78 7.01 13.54
N ILE A 7 -1.59 7.29 12.25
CA ILE A 7 -2.46 6.78 11.17
C ILE A 7 -2.40 5.25 11.08
N ALA A 8 -1.22 4.65 11.15
CA ALA A 8 -1.07 3.19 11.12
C ALA A 8 -1.73 2.53 12.35
N ALA A 9 -1.49 3.07 13.55
CA ALA A 9 -2.09 2.56 14.79
C ALA A 9 -3.63 2.65 14.77
N TRP A 10 -4.19 3.76 14.26
CA TRP A 10 -5.62 3.90 14.06
C TRP A 10 -6.16 2.87 13.05
N ALA A 11 -5.48 2.69 11.92
CA ALA A 11 -5.90 1.79 10.86
C ALA A 11 -5.89 0.32 11.31
N GLU A 12 -4.86 -0.10 12.05
CA GLU A 12 -4.77 -1.45 12.64
C GLU A 12 -5.86 -1.70 13.69
N ALA A 13 -6.15 -0.71 14.54
CA ALA A 13 -7.18 -0.83 15.58
C ALA A 13 -8.61 -0.89 15.02
N THR A 14 -8.82 -0.43 13.78
CA THR A 14 -10.15 -0.25 13.18
C THR A 14 -10.48 -1.32 12.12
N MET A 15 -9.77 -2.46 12.10
CA MET A 15 -9.98 -3.51 11.09
C MET A 15 -11.47 -3.91 10.98
N PRO A 16 -12.12 -3.66 9.82
CA PRO A 16 -13.54 -3.94 9.69
C PRO A 16 -13.79 -5.45 9.61
N VAL A 17 -14.67 -5.96 10.48
CA VAL A 17 -15.19 -7.32 10.37
C VAL A 17 -16.20 -7.35 9.24
N VAL A 18 -15.86 -8.01 8.13
CA VAL A 18 -16.79 -8.24 7.03
C VAL A 18 -17.86 -9.23 7.50
N GLN A 19 -19.06 -8.71 7.77
CA GLN A 19 -20.17 -9.56 8.21
C GLN A 19 -20.84 -10.22 6.99
N PRO A 20 -21.06 -11.55 7.02
CA PRO A 20 -21.82 -12.22 5.99
C PRO A 20 -23.26 -11.68 5.96
N ALA A 21 -23.85 -11.59 4.77
CA ALA A 21 -25.23 -11.18 4.64
C ALA A 21 -26.16 -12.18 5.35
N SER A 22 -27.12 -11.65 6.10
CA SER A 22 -28.18 -12.49 6.68
C SER A 22 -29.08 -13.07 5.58
N PRO A 23 -29.71 -14.23 5.80
CA PRO A 23 -30.63 -14.83 4.82
C PRO A 23 -31.70 -13.86 4.31
N ALA A 24 -32.26 -13.03 5.21
CA ALA A 24 -33.25 -12.02 4.85
C ALA A 24 -32.71 -10.97 3.86
N ARG A 25 -31.42 -10.60 3.97
CA ARG A 25 -30.79 -9.69 3.00
C ARG A 25 -30.60 -10.36 1.65
N VAL A 26 -30.19 -11.62 1.62
CA VAL A 26 -30.07 -12.39 0.37
C VAL A 26 -31.42 -12.44 -0.35
N THR A 27 -32.51 -12.79 0.37
CA THR A 27 -33.87 -12.80 -0.20
C THR A 27 -34.23 -11.44 -0.79
N LYS A 28 -34.01 -10.35 -0.05
CA LYS A 28 -34.30 -8.99 -0.53
C LYS A 28 -33.54 -8.63 -1.81
N ARG A 29 -32.30 -9.13 -1.98
CA ARG A 29 -31.51 -8.91 -3.21
C ARG A 29 -32.07 -9.72 -4.38
N LEU A 30 -32.54 -10.93 -4.13
CA LEU A 30 -33.21 -11.76 -5.15
C LEU A 30 -34.55 -11.16 -5.58
N GLU A 31 -35.35 -10.67 -4.63
CA GLU A 31 -36.60 -9.94 -4.92
C GLU A 31 -36.35 -8.68 -5.77
N HIS A 32 -35.27 -7.95 -5.49
CA HIS A 32 -34.89 -6.80 -6.31
C HIS A 32 -34.51 -7.24 -7.73
N LEU A 33 -33.72 -8.30 -7.88
CA LEU A 33 -33.38 -8.84 -9.19
C LEU A 33 -34.64 -9.27 -9.98
N ASP A 34 -35.59 -9.87 -9.27
CA ASP A 34 -36.88 -10.31 -9.81
C ASP A 34 -37.77 -9.15 -10.28
N ALA A 35 -37.74 -8.03 -9.54
CA ALA A 35 -38.45 -6.83 -9.92
C ALA A 35 -37.84 -6.13 -11.15
N MET A 36 -36.55 -6.32 -11.40
CA MET A 36 -35.81 -5.65 -12.48
C MET A 36 -35.74 -6.45 -13.78
N LEU A 37 -35.84 -7.78 -13.70
CA LEU A 37 -35.65 -8.65 -14.85
C LEU A 37 -36.85 -9.59 -15.03
N PRO A 38 -37.42 -9.69 -16.24
CA PRO A 38 -38.50 -10.62 -16.50
C PRO A 38 -38.02 -12.07 -16.35
N ARG A 39 -38.92 -12.92 -15.85
CA ARG A 39 -38.75 -14.38 -15.85
C ARG A 39 -39.18 -14.98 -17.18
N ARG A 40 -38.58 -16.10 -17.57
CA ARG A 40 -39.06 -16.86 -18.73
C ARG A 40 -40.27 -17.69 -18.30
N ALA A 41 -41.21 -17.96 -19.20
CA ALA A 41 -42.39 -18.77 -18.91
C ALA A 41 -42.07 -20.20 -18.38
N GLN A 42 -40.88 -20.74 -18.68
CA GLN A 42 -40.40 -22.01 -18.12
C GLN A 42 -39.92 -21.90 -16.66
N ASP A 43 -39.91 -20.70 -16.09
CA ASP A 43 -39.46 -20.42 -14.73
C ASP A 43 -40.62 -20.39 -13.72
N ASP A 44 -41.86 -20.22 -14.18
CA ASP A 44 -43.04 -20.06 -13.33
C ASP A 44 -43.43 -21.37 -12.63
N ASP A 45 -43.28 -22.53 -13.30
CA ASP A 45 -43.68 -23.83 -12.76
C ASP A 45 -42.76 -24.39 -11.65
N ALA A 46 -41.59 -23.77 -11.42
CA ALA A 46 -40.59 -24.26 -10.46
C ALA A 46 -40.05 -23.16 -9.50
N GLY A 47 -40.80 -22.07 -9.30
CA GLY A 47 -40.32 -20.86 -8.64
C GLY A 47 -39.84 -21.02 -7.18
N GLU A 48 -40.54 -21.82 -6.36
CA GLU A 48 -40.21 -21.95 -4.93
C GLU A 48 -38.95 -22.78 -4.67
N LEU A 49 -38.80 -23.92 -5.36
CA LEU A 49 -37.62 -24.80 -5.23
C LEU A 49 -36.33 -24.14 -5.74
N ARG A 50 -36.44 -23.21 -6.68
CA ARG A 50 -35.27 -22.45 -7.15
C ARG A 50 -34.85 -21.40 -6.14
N THR A 51 -35.80 -20.67 -5.55
CA THR A 51 -35.50 -19.61 -4.56
C THR A 51 -34.73 -20.15 -3.36
N SER A 52 -35.09 -21.34 -2.86
CA SER A 52 -34.33 -22.03 -1.80
C SER A 52 -32.93 -22.45 -2.25
N GLY A 53 -32.78 -22.90 -3.50
CA GLY A 53 -31.48 -23.21 -4.10
C GLY A 53 -30.57 -21.98 -4.25
N TYR A 54 -31.11 -20.84 -4.70
CA TYR A 54 -30.36 -19.57 -4.74
C TYR A 54 -29.93 -19.14 -3.33
N LEU A 55 -30.84 -19.20 -2.36
CA LEU A 55 -30.54 -18.82 -0.98
C LEU A 55 -29.40 -19.67 -0.41
N ALA A 56 -29.42 -20.98 -0.63
CA ALA A 56 -28.40 -21.90 -0.14
C ALA A 56 -27.00 -21.63 -0.74
N LEU A 57 -26.94 -21.17 -1.99
CA LEU A 57 -25.68 -20.88 -2.69
C LEU A 57 -25.12 -19.49 -2.38
N LEU A 58 -25.98 -18.53 -2.05
CA LEU A 58 -25.61 -17.13 -1.86
C LEU A 58 -25.44 -16.73 -0.38
N ILE A 59 -25.84 -17.62 0.54
CA ILE A 59 -25.62 -17.41 1.98
C ILE A 59 -24.12 -17.33 2.30
N GLY A 60 -23.75 -16.45 3.23
CA GLY A 60 -22.35 -16.26 3.61
C GLY A 60 -21.58 -15.24 2.76
N GLN A 61 -22.13 -14.81 1.63
CA GLN A 61 -21.54 -13.71 0.85
C GLN A 61 -21.75 -12.36 1.56
N PRO A 62 -20.79 -11.42 1.48
CA PRO A 62 -20.97 -10.09 2.04
C PRO A 62 -22.04 -9.30 1.27
N ASP A 63 -22.78 -8.43 1.96
CA ASP A 63 -23.89 -7.69 1.34
C ASP A 63 -23.44 -6.81 0.16
N GLU A 64 -22.22 -6.28 0.21
CA GLU A 64 -21.63 -5.51 -0.89
C GLU A 64 -21.40 -6.36 -2.15
N ALA A 65 -20.97 -7.62 -1.98
CA ALA A 65 -20.80 -8.54 -3.10
C ALA A 65 -22.16 -8.90 -3.72
N LEU A 66 -23.19 -9.10 -2.89
CA LEU A 66 -24.56 -9.33 -3.37
C LEU A 66 -25.14 -8.10 -4.09
N ALA A 67 -24.84 -6.89 -3.60
CA ALA A 67 -25.24 -5.66 -4.28
C ALA A 67 -24.52 -5.49 -5.62
N PHE A 68 -23.22 -5.81 -5.68
CA PHE A 68 -22.46 -5.87 -6.94
C PHE A 68 -23.07 -6.88 -7.91
N MET A 69 -23.38 -8.08 -7.43
CA MET A 69 -24.00 -9.14 -8.21
C MET A 69 -25.29 -8.68 -8.88
N VAL A 70 -26.19 -8.04 -8.12
CA VAL A 70 -27.46 -7.53 -8.68
C VAL A 70 -27.21 -6.46 -9.75
N ARG A 71 -26.31 -5.49 -9.50
CA ARG A 71 -26.00 -4.44 -10.48
C ARG A 71 -25.45 -5.03 -11.78
N GLU A 72 -24.51 -5.97 -11.69
CA GLU A 72 -23.92 -6.60 -12.86
C GLU A 72 -24.89 -7.51 -13.59
N ALA A 73 -25.75 -8.22 -12.87
CA ALA A 73 -26.78 -9.05 -13.48
C ALA A 73 -27.76 -8.20 -14.31
N CYS A 74 -28.23 -7.08 -13.77
CA CYS A 74 -29.08 -6.14 -14.51
C CYS A 74 -28.38 -5.50 -15.71
N ARG A 75 -27.05 -5.34 -15.66
CA ARG A 75 -26.26 -4.79 -16.78
C ARG A 75 -26.02 -5.80 -17.90
N ARG A 76 -25.84 -7.08 -17.55
CA ARG A 76 -25.41 -8.13 -18.48
C ARG A 76 -26.56 -8.94 -19.07
N PHE A 77 -27.69 -9.04 -18.37
CA PHE A 77 -28.77 -9.95 -18.74
C PHE A 77 -30.09 -9.22 -18.94
N ASN A 78 -30.84 -9.68 -19.95
CA ASN A 78 -32.20 -9.20 -20.24
C ASN A 78 -33.30 -10.08 -19.57
N TRP A 79 -32.89 -11.18 -18.93
CA TRP A 79 -33.76 -12.16 -18.29
C TRP A 79 -33.15 -12.57 -16.95
N PHE A 80 -33.96 -13.08 -16.03
CA PHE A 80 -33.49 -13.54 -14.74
C PHE A 80 -32.34 -14.58 -14.89
N PRO A 81 -31.15 -14.33 -14.32
CA PRO A 81 -29.99 -15.18 -14.49
C PRO A 81 -30.07 -16.48 -13.69
N THR A 82 -29.36 -17.50 -14.16
CA THR A 82 -29.20 -18.77 -13.44
C THR A 82 -28.28 -18.62 -12.22
N ALA A 83 -28.38 -19.55 -11.25
CA ALA A 83 -27.52 -19.57 -10.07
C ALA A 83 -26.03 -19.59 -10.41
N LYS A 84 -25.64 -20.35 -11.44
CA LYS A 84 -24.26 -20.39 -11.92
C LYS A 84 -23.80 -19.01 -12.42
N GLN A 85 -24.62 -18.33 -13.22
CA GLN A 85 -24.28 -16.98 -13.73
C GLN A 85 -24.13 -15.95 -12.60
N LEU A 86 -24.94 -16.06 -11.55
CA LEU A 86 -24.80 -15.22 -10.36
C LEU A 86 -23.50 -15.50 -9.60
N LEU A 87 -23.12 -16.77 -9.46
CA LEU A 87 -21.85 -17.16 -8.86
C LEU A 87 -20.65 -16.72 -9.70
N ASP A 88 -20.74 -16.80 -11.03
CA ASP A 88 -19.70 -16.32 -11.94
C ASP A 88 -19.48 -14.81 -11.77
N ILE A 89 -20.56 -14.02 -11.65
CA ILE A 89 -20.47 -12.59 -11.33
C ILE A 89 -19.83 -12.38 -9.95
N LEU A 90 -20.23 -13.15 -8.92
CA LEU A 90 -19.65 -13.02 -7.58
C LEU A 90 -18.15 -13.35 -7.55
N ALA A 91 -17.68 -14.30 -8.37
CA ALA A 91 -16.26 -14.63 -8.47
C ALA A 91 -15.42 -13.46 -9.01
N GLU A 92 -16.02 -12.56 -9.79
CA GLU A 92 -15.40 -11.34 -10.28
C GLU A 92 -15.34 -10.23 -9.22
N TYR A 93 -16.13 -10.34 -8.15
CA TYR A 93 -16.17 -9.30 -7.11
C TYR A 93 -14.80 -9.10 -6.47
N ARG A 94 -14.39 -7.84 -6.39
CA ARG A 94 -13.24 -7.40 -5.60
C ARG A 94 -13.77 -6.36 -4.62
N ALA A 95 -13.60 -6.64 -3.33
CA ALA A 95 -13.96 -5.68 -2.31
C ALA A 95 -13.20 -4.38 -2.57
N PRO A 96 -13.86 -3.22 -2.50
CA PRO A 96 -13.16 -1.95 -2.55
C PRO A 96 -12.11 -1.93 -1.43
N GLN A 97 -10.93 -1.38 -1.72
CA GLN A 97 -9.91 -1.21 -0.69
C GLN A 97 -10.49 -0.31 0.40
N SER A 98 -10.49 -0.79 1.63
CA SER A 98 -10.99 -0.01 2.74
C SER A 98 -10.08 1.19 2.98
N GLU A 99 -10.60 2.28 3.53
CA GLU A 99 -9.81 3.49 3.84
C GLU A 99 -8.60 3.15 4.74
N GLN A 100 -8.76 2.17 5.64
CA GLN A 100 -7.68 1.65 6.47
C GLN A 100 -6.59 0.96 5.65
N ALA A 101 -6.98 0.10 4.70
CA ALA A 101 -6.02 -0.58 3.82
C ALA A 101 -5.24 0.43 2.95
N VAL A 102 -5.92 1.47 2.47
CA VAL A 102 -5.29 2.58 1.75
C VAL A 102 -4.33 3.33 2.67
N ALA A 103 -4.74 3.68 3.89
CA ALA A 103 -3.90 4.38 4.86
C ALA A 103 -2.64 3.59 5.24
N LEU A 104 -2.76 2.28 5.47
CA LEU A 104 -1.61 1.41 5.75
C LEU A 104 -0.65 1.31 4.57
N LEU A 105 -1.19 1.20 3.35
CA LEU A 105 -0.38 1.18 2.14
C LEU A 105 0.41 2.48 1.95
N GLU A 106 -0.22 3.63 2.21
CA GLU A 106 0.45 4.93 2.14
C GLU A 106 1.52 5.09 3.23
N CYS A 107 1.24 4.63 4.46
CA CYS A 107 2.25 4.62 5.52
C CYS A 107 3.46 3.73 5.17
N GLN A 108 3.20 2.56 4.57
CA GLN A 108 4.26 1.67 4.08
C GLN A 108 5.09 2.34 2.98
N ARG A 109 4.44 2.93 1.98
CA ARG A 109 5.12 3.66 0.89
C ARG A 109 5.99 4.78 1.42
N PHE A 110 5.49 5.55 2.38
CA PHE A 110 6.26 6.61 3.02
C PHE A 110 7.48 6.04 3.76
N ALA A 111 7.32 4.97 4.53
CA ALA A 111 8.41 4.32 5.23
C ALA A 111 9.49 3.77 4.27
N ASP A 112 9.07 3.14 3.17
CA ASP A 112 9.96 2.60 2.15
C ASP A 112 10.78 3.71 1.46
N GLN A 113 10.13 4.82 1.11
CA GLN A 113 10.80 5.99 0.52
C GLN A 113 11.78 6.64 1.49
N ALA A 114 11.39 6.81 2.75
CA ALA A 114 12.25 7.37 3.78
C ALA A 114 13.46 6.46 4.02
N PHE A 115 13.27 5.14 4.06
CA PHE A 115 14.35 4.17 4.18
C PHE A 115 15.30 4.21 2.98
N ALA A 116 14.77 4.22 1.75
CA ALA A 116 15.58 4.28 0.53
C ALA A 116 16.41 5.58 0.48
N THR A 117 15.81 6.71 0.84
CA THR A 117 16.48 8.01 0.91
C THR A 117 17.61 8.00 1.95
N TRP A 118 17.31 7.52 3.17
CA TRP A 118 18.31 7.38 4.22
C TRP A 118 19.47 6.46 3.81
N LEU A 119 19.15 5.32 3.17
CA LEU A 119 20.16 4.36 2.76
C LEU A 119 21.10 4.95 1.69
N GLY A 120 20.56 5.71 0.72
CA GLY A 120 21.35 6.43 -0.27
C GLY A 120 22.28 7.47 0.37
N ASN A 121 21.76 8.24 1.34
CA ASN A 121 22.57 9.20 2.10
C ASN A 121 23.74 8.51 2.84
N VAL A 122 23.49 7.35 3.45
CA VAL A 122 24.52 6.58 4.15
C VAL A 122 25.61 6.07 3.19
N ASP A 123 25.22 5.64 1.99
CA ASP A 123 26.14 5.22 0.92
C ASP A 123 26.99 6.40 0.42
N ASP A 124 26.39 7.60 0.32
CA ASP A 124 27.07 8.86 0.00
C ASP A 124 27.95 9.40 1.15
N GLY A 125 28.04 8.69 2.27
CA GLY A 125 28.87 9.06 3.43
C GLY A 125 28.26 10.13 4.34
N GLN A 126 26.94 10.34 4.29
CA GLN A 126 26.26 11.14 5.31
C GLN A 126 26.24 10.41 6.66
N PRO A 127 26.12 11.14 7.79
CA PRO A 127 25.97 10.54 9.11
C PRO A 127 24.67 9.71 9.20
N ILE A 128 24.71 8.62 9.97
CA ILE A 128 23.59 7.67 10.13
C ILE A 128 22.36 8.32 10.78
N GLY A 129 22.58 9.23 11.74
CA GLY A 129 21.51 9.91 12.47
C GLY A 129 20.73 9.01 13.44
N ASP A 130 19.59 9.51 13.91
CA ASP A 130 18.65 8.78 14.76
C ASP A 130 17.58 8.10 13.89
N VAL A 131 17.74 6.80 13.66
CA VAL A 131 16.87 5.98 12.81
C VAL A 131 16.52 4.66 13.50
N PRO A 132 15.42 3.99 13.10
CA PRO A 132 15.05 2.69 13.66
C PRO A 132 16.19 1.66 13.57
N GLU A 133 16.42 0.88 14.64
CA GLU A 133 17.48 -0.13 14.68
C GLU A 133 17.38 -1.13 13.52
N GLN A 134 16.16 -1.46 13.10
CA GLN A 134 15.93 -2.35 11.96
C GLN A 134 16.54 -1.82 10.66
N TRP A 135 16.54 -0.50 10.44
CA TRP A 135 17.17 0.11 9.27
C TRP A 135 18.69 -0.06 9.32
N CYS A 136 19.29 0.17 10.49
CA CYS A 136 20.73 -0.07 10.71
C CYS A 136 21.10 -1.54 10.48
N ARG A 137 20.28 -2.50 10.94
CA ARG A 137 20.50 -3.93 10.69
C ARG A 137 20.52 -4.27 9.21
N ILE A 138 19.54 -3.78 8.44
CA ILE A 138 19.48 -4.00 6.99
C ILE A 138 20.70 -3.38 6.30
N ALA A 139 21.12 -2.18 6.70
CA ALA A 139 22.30 -1.52 6.15
C ALA A 139 23.62 -2.26 6.49
N VAL A 140 23.69 -2.92 7.65
CA VAL A 140 24.81 -3.81 8.00
C VAL A 140 24.84 -5.05 7.11
N GLU A 141 23.70 -5.69 6.88
CA GLU A 141 23.59 -6.83 5.97
C GLU A 141 23.96 -6.47 4.53
N ARG A 142 23.64 -5.25 4.11
CA ARG A 142 24.05 -4.70 2.80
C ARG A 142 25.50 -4.21 2.75
N GLY A 143 26.25 -4.28 3.85
CA GLY A 143 27.66 -3.89 3.90
C GLY A 143 27.91 -2.38 3.82
N LEU A 144 26.90 -1.54 4.04
CA LEU A 144 27.00 -0.07 4.03
C LEU A 144 27.35 0.49 5.41
N VAL A 145 26.93 -0.21 6.46
CA VAL A 145 27.17 0.16 7.86
C VAL A 145 27.94 -0.96 8.56
N ARG A 146 28.71 -0.61 9.59
CA ARG A 146 29.33 -1.56 10.52
C ARG A 146 28.79 -1.32 11.92
N ARG A 147 28.40 -2.41 12.58
CA ARG A 147 28.12 -2.40 14.02
C ARG A 147 29.43 -2.50 14.80
N LEU A 148 29.63 -1.60 15.76
CA LEU A 148 30.79 -1.55 16.64
C LEU A 148 30.54 -2.36 17.93
N SER A 149 31.60 -2.65 18.68
CA SER A 149 31.55 -3.50 19.88
C SER A 149 30.78 -2.87 21.04
N ASP A 150 30.68 -1.54 21.07
CA ASP A 150 29.88 -0.76 22.02
C ASP A 150 28.39 -0.71 21.64
N GLY A 151 28.00 -1.35 20.54
CA GLY A 151 26.64 -1.38 20.02
C GLY A 151 26.29 -0.22 19.09
N SER A 152 27.17 0.76 18.92
CA SER A 152 26.97 1.87 17.98
C SER A 152 27.15 1.43 16.51
N TYR A 153 26.71 2.28 15.59
CA TYR A 153 26.79 2.04 14.15
C TYR A 153 27.66 3.10 13.48
N MET A 154 28.45 2.69 12.50
CA MET A 154 29.33 3.56 11.72
C MET A 154 29.15 3.32 10.23
N SER A 155 29.01 4.39 9.43
CA SER A 155 28.98 4.28 7.97
C SER A 155 30.35 3.84 7.45
N ARG A 156 30.38 2.90 6.52
CA ARG A 156 31.61 2.42 5.89
C ARG A 156 32.14 3.39 4.83
N ALA A 157 31.28 4.22 4.23
CA ALA A 157 31.72 5.28 3.33
C ALA A 157 32.56 6.34 4.07
N LEU A 158 32.24 6.59 5.34
CA LEU A 158 33.03 7.44 6.24
C LEU A 158 34.24 6.72 6.87
N TYR A 159 34.34 5.40 6.71
CA TYR A 159 35.44 4.63 7.24
C TYR A 159 36.65 4.71 6.30
N HIS A 160 37.53 5.65 6.57
CA HIS A 160 38.92 5.56 6.15
C HIS A 160 39.61 4.63 7.14
N GLY A 161 40.03 3.43 6.71
CA GLY A 161 40.80 2.52 7.57
C GLY A 161 42.07 3.19 8.11
N PRO A 162 42.89 2.49 8.91
CA PRO A 162 44.11 3.05 9.51
C PRO A 162 45.18 3.57 8.50
N PHE A 163 44.89 3.55 7.20
CA PHE A 163 45.76 3.95 6.09
C PHE A 163 45.31 5.17 5.30
N LYS A 164 44.27 5.92 5.70
CA LYS A 164 43.99 7.23 5.10
C LYS A 164 43.70 8.28 6.16
N ALA A 165 44.70 9.12 6.43
CA ALA A 165 44.48 10.38 7.11
C ALA A 165 43.46 11.19 6.29
N TRP A 166 42.36 11.59 6.93
CA TRP A 166 41.42 12.52 6.35
C TRP A 166 42.16 13.85 6.11
N ALA A 167 42.37 14.19 4.84
CA ALA A 167 42.65 15.53 4.39
C ALA A 167 41.43 15.94 3.55
N PRO A 168 40.73 17.03 3.89
CA PRO A 168 39.77 17.59 2.94
C PRO A 168 40.59 18.05 1.73
N GLU A 169 40.47 17.35 0.60
CA GLU A 169 41.01 17.87 -0.65
C GLU A 169 40.32 19.20 -0.93
N PRO A 170 41.06 20.32 -1.07
CA PRO A 170 40.47 21.52 -1.62
C PRO A 170 40.06 21.17 -3.05
N ARG A 171 38.76 21.25 -3.35
CA ARG A 171 38.28 21.18 -4.73
C ARG A 171 39.01 22.28 -5.50
N VAL A 172 40.02 21.90 -6.28
CA VAL A 172 40.67 22.78 -7.24
C VAL A 172 39.62 23.09 -8.31
N GLY A 173 39.06 24.27 -8.23
CA GLY A 173 38.00 24.73 -9.11
C GLY A 173 37.54 26.13 -8.77
N SER A 174 38.47 27.09 -8.84
CA SER A 174 38.26 28.51 -9.23
C SER A 174 39.14 29.48 -8.45
N ALA A 175 40.45 29.48 -8.75
CA ALA A 175 41.30 30.65 -8.51
C ALA A 175 42.47 30.64 -9.50
N LEU A 176 42.19 30.98 -10.75
CA LEU A 176 43.17 31.58 -11.65
C LEU A 176 42.54 32.83 -12.25
N LEU A 177 42.63 33.92 -11.48
CA LEU A 177 43.05 35.23 -11.99
C LEU A 177 43.69 35.95 -10.82
N SER A 178 45.00 35.69 -10.71
CA SER A 178 45.94 36.38 -9.84
C SER A 178 45.87 37.88 -10.11
N ALA A 179 45.76 38.63 -9.02
CA ALA A 179 46.16 40.02 -8.98
C ALA A 179 47.65 40.15 -9.37
N ALA A 180 47.93 41.12 -10.22
CA ALA A 180 49.19 41.86 -10.35
C ALA A 180 48.74 43.31 -10.54
N GLU A 181 49.27 44.36 -9.92
CA GLU A 181 50.29 44.62 -8.90
C GLU A 181 49.98 46.07 -8.43
N PRO A 182 50.48 46.53 -7.27
CA PRO A 182 50.13 47.84 -6.72
C PRO A 182 51.08 48.99 -7.13
N MET A 183 50.52 50.20 -7.12
CA MET A 183 51.12 51.55 -6.97
C MET A 183 52.12 52.08 -8.00
N ARG A 184 51.73 53.18 -8.66
CA ARG A 184 52.46 54.46 -8.55
C ARG A 184 51.57 55.67 -8.86
N GLU A 185 51.90 56.74 -8.14
CA GLU A 185 51.18 57.99 -7.89
C GLU A 185 51.63 59.11 -8.85
N ALA A 186 50.82 60.16 -8.88
CA ALA A 186 51.16 61.57 -9.18
C ALA A 186 50.98 62.14 -10.61
N ALA A 187 50.25 63.27 -10.59
CA ALA A 187 50.01 64.34 -11.57
C ALA A 187 48.77 64.23 -12.46
#